data_AF-A0A3C0C2Y0-F1
#
_entry.id   AF-A0A3C0C2Y0-F1
#
_cell.length_a   1.000
_cell.length_b   1.000
_cell.length_c   1.000
_cell.angle_alpha   90.00
_cell.angle_beta   90.00
_cell.angle_gamma   90.00
#
_symmetry.space_group_name_H-M   'P 1'
#
loop_
_entity.id
_entity.type
_entity.pdbx_description
1 polymer ?
#
loop_
_entity_poly.entity_id
_entity_poly.type
_entity_poly.pdbx_seq_one_letter_code
_entity_poly.pdbx_strand_id
1 'polypeptide(L)'
;MSREKLGIFSKKRAFTLVELLIAVMIIGILAGMMLMSAGSATDSAKAARIISDLRNMKAAALMYWADNRSWPRWFYAGEAYHDSYGKALPSKYSDLTKQGDGYILVAMQGKQDSTVYAAADVSKLDPGVRKALEKKSKESSLYGGDLADMPNLTLEGVVASPYQAGHEAVITIISK
;
A
#
# COMPACT_ATOMS: atom_id res chain seq x y z
N MET A 1 37.99 75.38 12.31
CA MET A 1 38.40 74.05 11.82
C MET A 1 37.28 73.07 12.15
N SER A 2 36.34 72.83 11.23
CA SER A 2 35.18 71.94 11.45
C SER A 2 35.09 70.96 10.30
N ARG A 3 35.11 69.66 10.60
CA ARG A 3 35.19 68.57 9.62
C ARG A 3 33.79 68.23 9.09
N GLU A 4 33.58 68.37 7.78
CA GLU A 4 32.40 67.83 7.10
C GLU A 4 32.38 66.29 7.24
N LYS A 5 31.28 65.76 7.78
CA LYS A 5 31.03 64.32 7.81
C LYS A 5 30.51 63.88 6.43
N LEU A 6 31.38 63.28 5.63
CA LEU A 6 31.01 62.58 4.40
C LEU A 6 30.18 61.33 4.76
N GLY A 7 28.86 61.41 4.55
CA GLY A 7 27.95 60.27 4.71
C GLY A 7 28.26 59.20 3.67
N ILE A 8 28.72 58.03 4.13
CA ILE A 8 28.90 56.84 3.29
C ILE A 8 27.51 56.30 2.94
N PHE A 9 26.98 56.63 1.76
CA PHE A 9 25.78 56.00 1.23
C PHE A 9 26.09 54.54 0.88
N SER A 10 25.70 53.63 1.77
CA SER A 10 25.63 52.19 1.50
C SER A 10 24.74 51.96 0.27
N LYS A 11 25.32 51.43 -0.83
CA LYS A 11 24.56 51.01 -2.02
C LYS A 11 23.59 49.91 -1.59
N LYS A 12 22.31 50.26 -1.38
CA LYS A 12 21.25 49.27 -1.23
C LYS A 12 21.12 48.50 -2.54
N ARG A 13 21.34 47.18 -2.49
CA ARG A 13 21.09 46.30 -3.63
C ARG A 13 19.57 46.24 -3.84
N ALA A 14 19.10 46.75 -4.97
CA ALA A 14 17.73 46.60 -5.41
C ALA A 14 17.66 45.39 -6.34
N PHE A 15 16.67 44.52 -6.13
CA PHE A 15 16.38 43.40 -7.04
C PHE A 15 15.87 43.95 -8.37
N THR A 16 16.32 43.37 -9.47
CA THR A 16 15.76 43.67 -10.79
C THR A 16 14.42 42.97 -10.96
N LEU A 17 13.51 43.57 -11.74
CA LEU A 17 12.25 42.92 -12.11
C LEU A 17 12.47 41.57 -12.83
N VAL A 18 13.57 41.48 -13.60
CA VAL A 18 13.94 40.28 -14.34
C VAL A 18 14.36 39.14 -13.41
N GLU A 19 15.12 39.43 -12.35
CA GLU A 19 15.48 38.41 -11.35
C GLU A 19 14.24 37.85 -10.65
N LEU A 20 13.27 38.70 -10.30
CA LEU A 20 12.02 38.25 -9.68
C LEU A 20 11.15 37.44 -10.66
N LEU A 21 11.10 37.85 -11.94
CA LEU A 21 10.38 37.15 -13.00
C LEU A 21 10.94 35.73 -13.25
N ILE A 22 12.26 35.60 -13.36
CA ILE A 22 12.90 34.30 -13.56
C ILE A 22 12.71 33.41 -12.33
N ALA A 23 12.76 33.97 -11.12
CA ALA A 23 12.55 33.22 -9.89
C ALA A 23 11.16 32.58 -9.82
N VAL A 24 10.08 33.33 -10.09
CA VAL A 24 8.73 32.76 -10.08
C VAL A 24 8.52 31.77 -11.22
N MET A 25 9.19 31.95 -12.36
CA MET A 25 9.15 31.00 -13.48
C MET A 25 9.81 29.66 -13.11
N ILE A 26 10.98 29.68 -12.46
CA ILE A 26 11.66 28.46 -11.99
C ILE A 26 10.83 27.77 -10.90
N ILE A 27 10.31 28.53 -9.92
CA ILE A 27 9.45 27.97 -8.87
C ILE A 27 8.19 27.33 -9.50
N GLY A 28 7.59 27.95 -10.52
CA GLY A 28 6.45 27.39 -11.24
C GLY A 28 6.76 26.05 -11.92
N ILE A 29 7.91 25.93 -12.59
CA ILE A 29 8.35 24.68 -13.23
C ILE A 29 8.59 23.60 -12.17
N LEU A 30 9.34 23.92 -11.12
CA LEU A 30 9.64 22.98 -10.03
C LEU A 30 8.37 22.53 -9.31
N ALA A 31 7.47 23.45 -9.00
CA ALA A 31 6.18 23.14 -8.38
C ALA A 31 5.31 22.24 -9.28
N GLY A 32 5.27 22.51 -10.60
CA GLY A 32 4.55 21.68 -11.57
C GLY A 32 5.08 20.24 -11.61
N MET A 33 6.40 20.05 -11.63
CA MET A 33 7.03 18.73 -11.59
C MET A 33 6.74 18.00 -10.27
N MET A 34 6.75 18.71 -9.14
CA MET A 34 6.44 18.14 -7.83
C MET A 34 5.01 17.58 -7.75
N LEU A 35 4.02 18.28 -8.33
CA LEU A 35 2.62 17.83 -8.33
C LEU A 35 2.43 16.50 -9.08
N MET A 36 3.05 16.34 -10.26
CA MET A 36 2.97 15.08 -11.02
C MET A 36 3.70 13.93 -10.32
N SER A 37 4.83 14.22 -9.67
CA SER A 37 5.57 13.21 -8.91
C SER A 37 4.82 12.74 -7.66
N ALA A 38 4.09 13.64 -6.99
CA ALA A 38 3.40 13.33 -5.73
C ALA A 38 2.33 12.23 -5.90
N GLY A 39 1.52 12.26 -6.96
CA GLY A 39 0.48 11.25 -7.20
C GLY A 39 1.04 9.83 -7.38
N SER A 40 2.10 9.70 -8.19
CA SER A 40 2.75 8.38 -8.39
C SER A 40 3.48 7.87 -7.14
N ALA A 41 4.02 8.79 -6.32
CA ALA A 41 4.64 8.44 -5.05
C ALA A 41 3.60 7.94 -4.03
N THR A 42 2.45 8.60 -3.94
CA THR A 42 1.35 8.16 -3.05
C THR A 42 0.81 6.79 -3.46
N ASP A 43 0.67 6.53 -4.75
CA ASP A 43 0.19 5.22 -5.24
C ASP A 43 1.18 4.10 -4.90
N SER A 44 2.48 4.36 -5.07
CA SER A 44 3.55 3.42 -4.69
C SER A 44 3.58 3.17 -3.18
N ALA A 45 3.34 4.19 -2.36
CA ALA A 45 3.27 4.06 -0.90
C ALA A 45 2.05 3.23 -0.48
N LYS A 46 0.86 3.48 -1.04
CA LYS A 46 -0.34 2.66 -0.82
C LYS A 46 -0.10 1.19 -1.21
N ALA A 47 0.50 0.95 -2.37
CA ALA A 47 0.86 -0.40 -2.81
C ALA A 47 1.84 -1.09 -1.84
N ALA A 48 2.84 -0.37 -1.34
CA ALA A 48 3.77 -0.90 -0.35
C ALA A 48 3.08 -1.24 0.98
N ARG A 49 2.12 -0.42 1.42
CA ARG A 49 1.30 -0.66 2.61
C ARG A 49 0.49 -1.94 2.47
N ILE A 50 -0.20 -2.14 1.35
CA ILE A 50 -0.98 -3.38 1.09
C ILE A 50 -0.10 -4.63 1.19
N ILE A 51 1.10 -4.58 0.60
CA ILE A 51 2.05 -5.70 0.67
C ILE A 51 2.53 -5.95 2.11
N SER A 52 2.81 -4.88 2.86
CA SER A 52 3.16 -5.00 4.28
C SER A 52 2.02 -5.61 5.08
N ASP A 53 0.78 -5.21 4.81
CA ASP A 53 -0.38 -5.68 5.52
C ASP A 53 -0.69 -7.15 5.20
N LEU A 54 -0.49 -7.58 3.95
CA LEU A 54 -0.52 -9.00 3.57
C LEU A 54 0.54 -9.82 4.32
N ARG A 55 1.75 -9.29 4.49
CA ARG A 55 2.82 -9.94 5.26
C ARG A 55 2.47 -10.02 6.75
N ASN A 56 1.91 -8.95 7.31
CA ASN A 56 1.44 -8.92 8.69
C ASN A 56 0.30 -9.93 8.91
N MET A 57 -0.63 -10.03 7.96
CA MET A 57 -1.72 -11.01 7.99
C MET A 57 -1.19 -12.44 7.91
N LYS A 58 -0.18 -12.69 7.07
CA LYS A 58 0.53 -13.98 7.01
C LYS A 58 1.16 -14.34 8.35
N ALA A 59 1.88 -13.41 8.98
CA ALA A 59 2.48 -13.63 10.29
C ALA A 59 1.42 -13.90 11.37
N ALA A 60 0.35 -13.13 11.39
CA ALA A 60 -0.78 -13.31 12.30
C ALA A 60 -1.40 -14.71 12.18
N ALA A 61 -1.60 -15.20 10.94
CA ALA A 61 -2.16 -16.51 10.70
C ALA A 61 -1.25 -17.65 11.20
N LEU A 62 0.07 -17.49 11.04
CA LEU A 62 1.06 -18.44 11.57
C LEU A 62 1.06 -18.47 13.10
N MET A 63 0.99 -17.31 13.74
CA MET A 63 0.89 -17.22 15.21
C MET A 63 -0.41 -17.85 15.73
N TYR A 64 -1.53 -17.61 15.03
CA TYR A 64 -2.81 -18.22 15.38
C TYR A 64 -2.74 -19.75 15.28
N TRP A 65 -2.12 -20.28 14.23
CA TRP A 65 -1.92 -21.72 14.08
C TRP A 65 -1.06 -22.30 15.21
N ALA A 66 -0.01 -21.59 15.64
CA ALA A 66 0.85 -22.04 16.74
C ALA A 66 0.07 -22.19 18.06
N ASP A 67 -0.85 -21.26 18.34
CA ASP A 67 -1.67 -21.27 19.56
C ASP A 67 -2.86 -22.25 19.47
N ASN A 68 -3.52 -22.36 18.31
CA ASN A 68 -4.83 -23.03 18.18
C ASN A 68 -4.79 -24.32 17.36
N ARG A 69 -3.64 -24.68 16.75
CA ARG A 69 -3.45 -25.85 15.87
C ARG A 69 -4.45 -25.95 14.71
N SER A 70 -5.08 -24.83 14.37
CA SER A 70 -6.05 -24.69 13.29
C SER A 70 -5.76 -23.41 12.54
N TRP A 71 -5.99 -23.41 11.23
CA TRP A 71 -5.81 -22.21 10.42
C TRP A 71 -7.00 -21.26 10.60
N PRO A 72 -6.74 -19.94 10.62
CA PRO A 72 -7.84 -18.99 10.71
C PRO A 72 -8.64 -18.98 9.41
N ARG A 73 -9.91 -18.61 9.53
CA ARG A 73 -10.71 -18.13 8.40
C ARG A 73 -11.15 -16.72 8.72
N TRP A 74 -10.26 -15.77 8.47
CA TRP A 74 -10.50 -14.36 8.73
C TRP A 74 -11.06 -13.67 7.50
N PHE A 75 -12.17 -12.96 7.68
CA PHE A 75 -12.81 -12.13 6.66
C PHE A 75 -13.34 -10.85 7.29
N TYR A 76 -13.45 -9.79 6.49
CA TYR A 76 -13.99 -8.52 6.95
C TYR A 76 -15.51 -8.57 7.04
N ALA A 77 -16.08 -8.19 8.19
CA ALA A 77 -17.52 -8.12 8.40
C ALA A 77 -17.95 -6.75 8.93
N GLY A 78 -17.85 -5.73 8.06
CA GLY A 78 -18.37 -4.38 8.32
C GLY A 78 -17.53 -3.52 9.26
N GLU A 79 -17.28 -4.01 10.48
CA GLU A 79 -16.62 -3.27 11.56
C GLU A 79 -15.21 -3.79 11.87
N ALA A 80 -15.00 -5.11 11.75
CA ALA A 80 -13.73 -5.76 12.04
C ALA A 80 -13.52 -7.03 11.21
N TYR A 81 -12.34 -7.63 11.32
CA TYR A 81 -12.08 -8.99 10.83
C TYR A 81 -12.59 -10.01 11.85
N HIS A 82 -13.33 -11.02 11.39
CA HIS A 82 -13.86 -12.09 12.22
C HIS A 82 -13.42 -13.47 11.71
N ASP A 83 -13.35 -14.44 12.61
CA ASP A 83 -13.26 -15.85 12.26
C ASP A 83 -14.62 -16.46 11.85
N SER A 84 -14.64 -17.73 11.44
CA SER A 84 -15.87 -18.46 11.10
C SER A 84 -16.91 -18.55 12.23
N TYR A 85 -16.50 -18.29 13.48
CA TYR A 85 -17.33 -18.37 14.67
C TYR A 85 -17.75 -16.97 15.16
N GLY A 86 -17.45 -15.92 14.40
CA GLY A 86 -17.79 -14.53 14.72
C GLY A 86 -16.85 -13.87 15.73
N LYS A 87 -15.76 -14.52 16.14
CA LYS A 87 -14.76 -13.90 17.03
C LYS A 87 -13.88 -12.95 16.26
N ALA A 88 -13.72 -11.74 16.76
CA ALA A 88 -12.84 -10.75 16.16
C ALA A 88 -11.39 -11.25 16.12
N LEU A 89 -10.65 -10.86 15.08
CA LEU A 89 -9.23 -11.11 14.95
C LEU A 89 -8.51 -10.56 16.19
N PRO A 90 -7.91 -11.41 17.03
CA PRO A 90 -7.35 -10.94 18.29
C PRO A 90 -6.22 -9.95 18.04
N SER A 91 -6.27 -8.79 18.69
CA SER A 91 -5.24 -7.74 18.58
C SER A 91 -3.84 -8.23 18.95
N LYS A 92 -3.74 -9.35 19.70
CA LYS A 92 -2.48 -10.05 19.97
C LYS A 92 -1.75 -10.48 18.69
N TYR A 93 -2.48 -10.81 17.62
CA TYR A 93 -1.89 -11.34 16.38
C TYR A 93 -1.70 -10.27 15.30
N SER A 94 -2.53 -9.23 15.28
CA SER A 94 -2.39 -8.13 14.33
C SER A 94 -3.12 -6.86 14.77
N ASP A 95 -2.51 -5.72 14.45
CA ASP A 95 -3.16 -4.40 14.56
C ASP A 95 -4.10 -4.10 13.38
N LEU A 96 -4.10 -4.96 12.36
CA LEU A 96 -4.96 -4.88 11.18
C LEU A 96 -6.40 -5.29 11.51
N THR A 97 -7.05 -4.52 12.36
CA THR A 97 -8.39 -4.80 12.88
C THR A 97 -9.51 -4.17 12.04
N LYS A 98 -9.17 -3.31 11.06
CA LYS A 98 -10.12 -2.54 10.25
C LYS A 98 -9.78 -2.66 8.76
N GLN A 99 -10.75 -2.32 7.90
CA GLN A 99 -10.50 -2.15 6.48
C GLN A 99 -9.30 -1.21 6.28
N GLY A 100 -8.37 -1.59 5.40
CA GLY A 100 -7.28 -0.70 5.00
C GLY A 100 -7.81 0.52 4.23
N ASP A 101 -6.93 1.31 3.62
CA ASP A 101 -7.30 2.46 2.77
C ASP A 101 -8.00 2.01 1.46
N GLY A 102 -9.19 1.40 1.56
CA GLY A 102 -10.02 0.93 0.44
C GLY A 102 -9.93 -0.55 0.08
N TYR A 103 -9.18 -1.36 0.83
CA TYR A 103 -9.06 -2.82 0.61
C TYR A 103 -9.44 -3.62 1.86
N ILE A 104 -10.01 -4.81 1.63
CA ILE A 104 -10.24 -5.81 2.68
C ILE A 104 -9.17 -6.90 2.59
N LEU A 105 -8.88 -7.56 3.72
CA LEU A 105 -7.92 -8.65 3.80
C LEU A 105 -8.66 -9.93 4.17
N VAL A 106 -8.20 -11.05 3.64
CA VAL A 106 -8.78 -12.36 3.92
C VAL A 106 -7.63 -13.31 4.16
N ALA A 107 -7.75 -14.17 5.17
CA ALA A 107 -6.82 -15.26 5.40
C ALA A 107 -7.62 -16.55 5.61
N MET A 108 -7.41 -17.53 4.74
CA MET A 108 -8.13 -18.80 4.84
C MET A 108 -7.35 -19.97 4.25
N GLN A 109 -7.66 -21.16 4.74
CA GLN A 109 -7.24 -22.41 4.12
C GLN A 109 -8.16 -22.74 2.93
N GLY A 110 -7.57 -23.01 1.77
CA GLY A 110 -8.28 -23.51 0.60
C GLY A 110 -8.84 -24.90 0.84
N LYS A 111 -10.02 -25.20 0.29
CA LYS A 111 -10.69 -26.49 0.48
C LYS A 111 -10.03 -27.64 -0.28
N GLN A 112 -9.29 -27.34 -1.37
CA GLN A 112 -8.79 -28.37 -2.29
C GLN A 112 -7.41 -28.93 -1.94
N ASP A 113 -6.46 -28.09 -1.48
CA ASP A 113 -5.04 -28.50 -1.36
C ASP A 113 -4.42 -28.17 0.01
N SER A 114 -5.23 -28.01 1.06
CA SER A 114 -4.81 -27.62 2.44
C SER A 114 -3.95 -26.35 2.56
N THR A 115 -3.67 -25.69 1.42
CA THR A 115 -2.81 -24.52 1.32
C THR A 115 -3.55 -23.33 1.88
N VAL A 116 -2.83 -22.51 2.61
CA VAL A 116 -3.37 -21.33 3.28
C VAL A 116 -2.92 -20.09 2.54
N TYR A 117 -3.87 -19.21 2.28
CA TYR A 117 -3.67 -18.01 1.49
C TYR A 117 -4.07 -16.79 2.32
N ALA A 118 -3.37 -15.68 2.09
CA ALA A 118 -3.85 -14.35 2.41
C ALA A 118 -4.13 -13.60 1.11
N ALA A 119 -5.22 -12.83 1.06
CA ALA A 119 -5.50 -11.97 -0.08
C ALA A 119 -6.03 -10.61 0.33
N ALA A 120 -5.86 -9.65 -0.57
CA ALA A 120 -6.39 -8.29 -0.47
C ALA A 120 -7.33 -8.01 -1.64
N ASP A 121 -8.52 -7.50 -1.36
CA ASP A 121 -9.43 -6.95 -2.39
C ASP A 121 -8.89 -5.61 -2.85
N VAL A 122 -8.47 -5.54 -4.11
CA VAL A 122 -7.93 -4.33 -4.72
C VAL A 122 -8.83 -3.78 -5.82
N SER A 123 -10.03 -4.35 -6.00
CA SER A 123 -10.98 -3.98 -7.06
C SER A 123 -11.36 -2.50 -7.00
N LYS A 124 -11.56 -1.96 -5.79
CA LYS A 124 -11.98 -0.58 -5.52
C LYS A 124 -10.82 0.42 -5.45
N LEU A 125 -9.57 -0.03 -5.60
CA LEU A 125 -8.41 0.85 -5.52
C LEU A 125 -8.17 1.60 -6.83
N ASP A 126 -7.58 2.78 -6.70
CA ASP A 126 -7.18 3.61 -7.84
C ASP A 126 -6.32 2.81 -8.83
N PRO A 127 -6.52 2.96 -10.16
CA PRO A 127 -5.75 2.22 -11.16
C PRO A 127 -4.23 2.42 -11.03
N GLY A 128 -3.79 3.58 -10.55
CA GLY A 128 -2.38 3.86 -10.29
C GLY A 128 -1.79 2.97 -9.18
N VAL A 129 -2.55 2.72 -8.11
CA VAL A 129 -2.17 1.80 -7.02
C VAL A 129 -2.08 0.36 -7.54
N ARG A 130 -3.06 -0.08 -8.34
CA ARG A 130 -3.07 -1.43 -8.93
C ARG A 130 -1.87 -1.67 -9.85
N LYS A 131 -1.48 -0.67 -10.65
CA LYS A 131 -0.24 -0.71 -11.45
C LYS A 131 1.02 -0.70 -10.61
N ALA A 132 1.06 0.09 -9.54
CA ALA A 132 2.20 0.09 -8.61
C ALA A 132 2.35 -1.26 -7.89
N LEU A 133 1.25 -1.90 -7.52
CA LEU A 133 1.22 -3.27 -6.99
C LEU A 133 1.75 -4.28 -7.99
N GLU A 134 1.34 -4.20 -9.27
CA GLU A 134 1.87 -5.07 -10.33
C GLU A 134 3.38 -4.91 -10.52
N LYS A 135 3.89 -3.68 -10.42
CA LYS A 135 5.34 -3.46 -10.48
C LYS A 135 6.05 -4.16 -9.31
N LYS A 136 5.50 -4.09 -8.11
CA LYS A 136 6.07 -4.70 -6.89
C LYS A 136 5.85 -6.22 -6.82
N SER A 137 4.79 -6.75 -7.43
CA SER A 137 4.53 -8.21 -7.50
C SER A 137 5.55 -8.95 -8.35
N LYS A 138 6.25 -8.27 -9.26
CA LYS A 138 7.36 -8.89 -10.01
C LYS A 138 8.54 -9.30 -9.12
N GLU A 139 8.68 -8.65 -7.96
CA GLU A 139 9.77 -8.88 -7.01
C GLU A 139 9.32 -9.65 -5.76
N SER A 140 8.01 -9.88 -5.60
CA SER A 140 7.40 -10.52 -4.43
C SER A 140 6.46 -11.62 -4.88
N SER A 141 6.40 -12.76 -4.19
CA SER A 141 5.47 -13.87 -4.52
C SER A 141 4.00 -13.48 -4.27
N LEU A 142 3.47 -12.67 -5.19
CA LEU A 142 2.13 -12.10 -5.20
C LEU A 142 1.43 -12.53 -6.49
N TYR A 143 0.25 -13.08 -6.31
CA TYR A 143 -0.54 -13.73 -7.34
C TYR A 143 -1.86 -13.01 -7.51
N GLY A 144 -2.52 -13.21 -8.64
CA GLY A 144 -3.81 -12.63 -8.96
C GLY A 144 -4.93 -13.64 -8.87
N GLY A 145 -6.13 -13.15 -8.60
CA GLY A 145 -7.34 -13.95 -8.66
C GLY A 145 -8.58 -13.16 -8.25
N ASP A 146 -9.63 -13.91 -7.93
CA ASP A 146 -10.87 -13.43 -7.34
C ASP A 146 -10.98 -13.91 -5.89
N LEU A 147 -11.46 -13.03 -5.01
CA LEU A 147 -11.75 -13.38 -3.61
C LEU A 147 -12.87 -14.39 -3.48
N ALA A 148 -13.85 -14.37 -4.39
CA ALA A 148 -14.95 -15.33 -4.40
C ALA A 148 -14.47 -16.78 -4.62
N ASP A 149 -13.37 -16.94 -5.37
CA ASP A 149 -12.78 -18.23 -5.67
C ASP A 149 -11.83 -18.75 -4.59
N MET A 150 -11.45 -17.91 -3.60
CA MET A 150 -10.52 -18.31 -2.52
C MET A 150 -10.80 -19.66 -1.87
N PRO A 151 -12.06 -20.02 -1.54
CA PRO A 151 -12.35 -21.33 -0.95
C PRO A 151 -11.95 -22.51 -1.86
N ASN A 152 -11.91 -22.31 -3.17
CA ASN A 152 -11.68 -23.36 -4.17
C ASN A 152 -10.29 -23.26 -4.82
N LEU A 153 -9.43 -22.32 -4.40
CA LEU A 153 -8.09 -22.16 -4.97
C LEU A 153 -7.20 -23.38 -4.73
N THR A 154 -6.46 -23.74 -5.77
CA THR A 154 -5.35 -24.70 -5.73
C THR A 154 -4.02 -23.97 -5.76
N LEU A 155 -2.98 -24.58 -5.18
CA LEU A 155 -1.66 -23.98 -5.17
C LEU A 155 -1.17 -23.74 -6.60
N GLU A 156 -1.36 -24.73 -7.47
CA GLU A 156 -0.97 -24.67 -8.89
C GLU A 156 -1.70 -23.54 -9.63
N GLY A 157 -3.02 -23.39 -9.43
CA GLY A 157 -3.79 -22.32 -10.07
C GLY A 157 -3.36 -20.93 -9.62
N VAL A 158 -3.03 -20.76 -8.34
CA VAL A 158 -2.55 -19.49 -7.80
C VAL A 158 -1.16 -19.16 -8.34
N VAL A 159 -0.21 -20.11 -8.32
CA VAL A 159 1.15 -19.84 -8.80
C VAL A 159 1.23 -19.61 -10.31
N ALA A 160 0.28 -20.15 -11.07
CA ALA A 160 0.15 -19.94 -12.51
C ALA A 160 -0.34 -18.53 -12.89
N SER A 161 -0.89 -17.77 -11.93
CA SER A 161 -1.44 -16.43 -12.16
C SER A 161 -0.69 -15.36 -11.36
N PRO A 162 0.46 -14.85 -11.82
CA PRO A 162 1.11 -13.69 -11.22
C PRO A 162 0.17 -12.49 -11.16
N TYR A 163 0.27 -11.67 -10.11
CA TYR A 163 -0.61 -10.51 -9.99
C TYR A 163 -0.38 -9.51 -11.15
N GLN A 164 -1.49 -8.97 -11.65
CA GLN A 164 -1.57 -8.00 -12.75
C GLN A 164 -2.63 -6.96 -12.37
N ALA A 165 -2.50 -5.73 -12.85
CA ALA A 165 -3.42 -4.65 -12.48
C ALA A 165 -4.89 -4.92 -12.84
N GLY A 166 -5.18 -5.88 -13.73
CA GLY A 166 -6.54 -6.31 -14.06
C GLY A 166 -7.21 -7.22 -13.02
N HIS A 167 -6.43 -7.86 -12.13
CA HIS A 167 -6.98 -8.76 -11.11
C HIS A 167 -7.68 -8.00 -9.99
N GLU A 168 -8.79 -8.56 -9.50
CA GLU A 168 -9.59 -7.99 -8.42
C GLU A 168 -8.98 -8.24 -7.05
N ALA A 169 -8.20 -9.31 -6.90
CA ALA A 169 -7.49 -9.64 -5.68
C ALA A 169 -5.99 -9.84 -5.89
N VAL A 170 -5.20 -9.43 -4.88
CA VAL A 170 -3.79 -9.80 -4.72
C VAL A 170 -3.72 -10.93 -3.69
N ILE A 171 -3.06 -12.04 -4.02
CA ILE A 171 -3.00 -13.26 -3.22
C ILE A 171 -1.55 -13.57 -2.87
N THR A 172 -1.30 -14.05 -1.64
CA THR A 172 -0.01 -14.59 -1.21
C THR A 172 -0.20 -15.90 -0.46
N ILE A 173 0.78 -16.79 -0.57
CA ILE A 173 0.75 -18.11 0.04
C ILE A 173 1.39 -18.03 1.43
N ILE A 174 0.66 -18.53 2.44
CA ILE A 174 1.10 -18.58 3.83
C ILE A 174 1.88 -19.87 4.10
N SER A 175 1.23 -21.01 3.88
CA SER A 175 1.77 -22.36 4.05
C SER A 175 1.11 -23.32 3.07
N LYS A 176 1.85 -24.35 2.65
CA LYS A 176 1.27 -25.58 2.10
C LYS A 176 0.93 -26.53 3.25
#